data_AF-A0A2A7ATG2-F1
#
_entry.id   AF-A0A2A7ATG2-F1
#
_cell.length_a   1.000
_cell.length_b   1.000
_cell.length_c   1.000
_cell.angle_alpha   90.00
_cell.angle_beta   90.00
_cell.angle_gamma   90.00
#
_symmetry.space_group_name_H-M   'P 1'
#
loop_
_entity.id
_entity.type
_entity.pdbx_description
1 polymer ?
#
loop_
_entity_poly.entity_id
_entity_poly.type
_entity_poly.pdbx_seq_one_letter_code
_entity_poly.pdbx_strand_id
1 'polypeptide(L)'
;MYKRTLRRLISMLAALAMGLFLLTGCGAKNAEQVQEQEDAQTIQVYLWSTSLYETYAPYVQSQLPDVNIEFIVGNNDLDFYKFLQENGGLPDIITCCRFSLHDAAPLKDSLMNLAMTNEAGAVYNAYLNSFKNEDGSVNWLPVCADAHGFVVNRSLFEQYDIPLPTDYASFVSACQAFEALGIRGFTADYTYDYTCMETLQGLSAAELTTTEGRKWRTAYSDPASTTRVGLDDTVWPGAFERMAQFIQNTHLTADDLVLNYDDVTGMFRNGEVAMYFGTSAGVKMFRDEGIDTIFLPFFSQNGEKWIMTTPYFQVALNRDLEQDAARREKAMKVLNVMLSEEAQNRIISDGQDMLSYSQNVPLRLTEYLKDVRSVVEENHMYIRIASNDFFAVSKDVVSKMIAGEYTAPQAYQAFNSQLLAEDGSADEEIVLTSGQSYSNVFHATGGSASSSVMANTLRGVYGTDVLIATANSFTGSVLQADYTQKMAASMIMPNSLMSRQRTMTGAELKAAVRAFVEGCEGGFVPFNRGSLPVVSGIAVEVKEASGSYTLTGITRNGQPLKDDDTVTVTCLATEKQMEALLASGSGTPLAEDTWVKDRWRDHVSGGGAALAEPENYITLR
;
A
#
# COMPACT_ATOMS: atom_id res chain seq x y z
N MET A 1 71.58 26.69 36.65
CA MET A 1 70.20 27.25 36.66
C MET A 1 69.54 27.33 35.27
N TYR A 2 70.26 27.57 34.17
CA TYR A 2 69.67 27.78 32.84
C TYR A 2 68.97 26.58 32.16
N LYS A 3 69.39 25.32 32.41
CA LYS A 3 68.79 24.13 31.76
C LYS A 3 67.41 23.72 32.32
N ARG A 4 67.07 24.13 33.55
CA ARG A 4 65.81 23.74 34.22
C ARG A 4 64.65 24.70 33.89
N THR A 5 64.96 25.96 33.66
CA THR A 5 64.00 26.99 33.21
C THR A 5 63.64 26.82 31.73
N LEU A 6 64.60 26.45 30.87
CA LEU A 6 64.34 26.23 29.44
C LEU A 6 63.42 25.02 29.18
N ARG A 7 63.57 23.92 29.93
CA ARG A 7 62.67 22.75 29.84
C ARG A 7 61.24 23.05 30.33
N ARG A 8 61.08 23.91 31.34
CA ARG A 8 59.75 24.33 31.83
C ARG A 8 59.04 25.26 30.85
N LEU A 9 59.78 26.15 30.17
CA LEU A 9 59.25 27.00 29.09
C LEU A 9 58.83 26.19 27.87
N ILE A 10 59.62 25.18 27.45
CA ILE A 10 59.26 24.29 26.33
C ILE A 10 58.05 23.41 26.68
N SER A 11 57.94 22.89 27.90
CA SER A 11 56.76 22.13 28.33
C SER A 11 55.51 22.99 28.48
N MET A 12 55.62 24.27 28.87
CA MET A 12 54.47 25.19 28.90
C MET A 12 54.03 25.61 27.50
N LEU A 13 54.95 25.82 26.55
CA LEU A 13 54.62 26.11 25.15
C LEU A 13 54.03 24.88 24.42
N ALA A 14 54.49 23.67 24.72
CA ALA A 14 53.90 22.45 24.18
C ALA A 14 52.50 22.15 24.75
N ALA A 15 52.26 22.47 26.04
CA ALA A 15 50.94 22.35 26.65
C ALA A 15 49.96 23.43 26.15
N LEU A 16 50.44 24.65 25.86
CA LEU A 16 49.61 25.70 25.22
C LEU A 16 49.30 25.33 23.76
N ALA A 17 50.25 24.76 23.02
CA ALA A 17 50.03 24.29 21.65
C ALA A 17 49.05 23.10 21.59
N MET A 18 49.11 22.15 22.53
CA MET A 18 48.10 21.08 22.64
C MET A 18 46.73 21.57 23.13
N GLY A 19 46.67 22.63 23.94
CA GLY A 19 45.41 23.28 24.34
C GLY A 19 44.73 24.06 23.23
N LEU A 20 45.51 24.62 22.29
CA LEU A 20 44.98 25.30 21.10
C LEU A 20 44.49 24.32 20.01
N PHE A 21 45.06 23.11 19.91
CA PHE A 21 44.53 22.06 19.02
C PHE A 21 43.28 21.35 19.56
N LEU A 22 43.01 21.41 20.87
CA LEU A 22 41.81 20.84 21.48
C LEU A 22 40.63 21.82 21.56
N LEU A 23 40.83 23.10 21.20
CA LEU A 23 39.79 24.15 21.19
C LEU A 23 39.44 24.67 19.79
N THR A 24 40.00 24.08 18.73
CA THR A 24 39.58 24.31 17.34
C THR A 24 38.83 23.12 16.73
N GLY A 25 38.36 22.18 17.57
CA GLY A 25 37.62 20.98 17.15
C GLY A 25 36.09 21.11 17.09
N CYS A 26 35.53 22.31 17.27
CA CYS A 26 34.17 22.61 16.81
C CYS A 26 34.21 23.05 15.34
N GLY A 27 34.80 22.20 14.49
CA GLY A 27 34.73 22.35 13.05
C GLY A 27 33.38 21.83 12.60
N ALA A 28 32.63 22.65 11.85
CA ALA A 28 31.37 22.27 11.23
C ALA A 28 31.46 20.85 10.65
N LYS A 29 30.58 19.95 11.10
CA LYS A 29 30.44 18.66 10.41
C LYS A 29 30.20 18.96 8.93
N ASN A 30 30.93 18.32 8.03
CA ASN A 30 30.68 18.44 6.59
C ASN A 30 29.22 18.03 6.33
N ALA A 31 28.50 18.73 5.44
CA ALA A 31 27.09 18.44 5.17
C ALA A 31 26.90 16.98 4.74
N GLU A 32 27.80 16.45 3.91
CA GLU A 32 27.82 15.04 3.50
C GLU A 32 27.93 14.09 4.70
N GLN A 33 28.78 14.38 5.68
CA GLN A 33 28.93 13.54 6.88
C GLN A 33 27.69 13.58 7.79
N VAL A 34 26.95 14.70 7.79
CA VAL A 34 25.68 14.80 8.51
C VAL A 34 24.64 13.95 7.81
N GLN A 35 24.54 14.03 6.49
CA GLN A 35 23.62 13.23 5.69
C GLN A 35 23.89 11.73 5.81
N GLU A 36 25.15 11.30 5.69
CA GLU A 36 25.56 9.90 5.93
C GLU A 36 25.17 9.41 7.32
N GLN A 37 25.30 10.28 8.34
CA GLN A 37 24.89 9.96 9.70
C GLN A 37 23.36 9.85 9.81
N GLU A 38 22.59 10.76 9.18
CA GLU A 38 21.13 10.72 9.14
C GLU A 38 20.66 9.44 8.43
N ASP A 39 21.25 9.08 7.28
CA ASP A 39 20.96 7.85 6.53
C ASP A 39 21.21 6.59 7.38
N ALA A 40 22.37 6.53 8.03
CA ALA A 40 22.74 5.41 8.89
C ALA A 40 21.80 5.24 10.10
N GLN A 41 21.19 6.33 10.58
CA GLN A 41 20.33 6.33 11.76
C GLN A 41 18.85 6.10 11.46
N THR A 42 18.42 6.30 10.21
CA THR A 42 17.02 6.26 9.79
C THR A 42 16.60 4.87 9.35
N ILE A 43 15.51 4.36 9.92
CA ILE A 43 14.88 3.10 9.50
C ILE A 43 13.83 3.41 8.44
N GLN A 44 13.87 2.71 7.31
CA GLN A 44 12.90 2.88 6.23
C GLN A 44 11.82 1.80 6.29
N VAL A 45 10.55 2.24 6.25
CA VAL A 45 9.37 1.36 6.32
C VAL A 45 8.47 1.63 5.12
N TYR A 46 8.33 0.64 4.24
CA TYR A 46 7.45 0.73 3.08
C TYR A 46 6.08 0.16 3.43
N LEU A 47 5.06 1.02 3.33
CA LEU A 47 3.66 0.72 3.58
C LEU A 47 2.94 0.47 2.27
N TRP A 48 2.30 -0.70 2.11
CA TRP A 48 1.71 -1.12 0.84
C TRP A 48 0.51 -0.27 0.36
N SER A 49 -0.04 0.58 1.23
CA SER A 49 -1.16 1.47 0.95
C SER A 49 -1.01 2.83 1.63
N THR A 50 -1.53 3.87 0.98
CA THR A 50 -1.59 5.22 1.54
C THR A 50 -2.48 5.33 2.76
N SER A 51 -3.50 4.48 2.92
CA SER A 51 -4.35 4.49 4.12
C SER A 51 -3.54 4.24 5.40
N LEU A 52 -2.54 3.36 5.32
CA LEU A 52 -1.62 3.07 6.42
C LEU A 52 -0.75 4.28 6.77
N TYR A 53 -0.40 5.10 5.77
CA TYR A 53 0.39 6.30 6.00
C TYR A 53 -0.37 7.33 6.85
N GLU A 54 -1.70 7.39 6.74
CA GLU A 54 -2.53 8.37 7.44
C GLU A 54 -2.82 8.01 8.90
N THR A 55 -3.01 6.73 9.22
CA THR A 55 -3.47 6.30 10.56
C THR A 55 -2.49 5.38 11.29
N TYR A 56 -1.81 4.50 10.55
CA TYR A 56 -0.92 3.49 11.10
C TYR A 56 0.50 4.03 11.33
N ALA A 57 1.08 4.74 10.36
CA ALA A 57 2.42 5.33 10.48
C ALA A 57 2.54 6.32 11.66
N PRO A 58 1.60 7.27 11.87
CA PRO A 58 1.68 8.18 13.02
C PRO A 58 1.60 7.43 14.35
N TYR A 59 0.79 6.36 14.41
CA TYR A 59 0.71 5.52 15.60
C TYR A 59 2.06 4.85 15.89
N VAL A 60 2.67 4.19 14.90
CA VAL A 60 3.98 3.54 15.08
C VAL A 60 5.03 4.56 15.50
N GLN A 61 5.09 5.73 14.85
CA GLN A 61 6.01 6.79 15.23
C GLN A 61 5.80 7.28 16.66
N SER A 62 4.54 7.42 17.11
CA SER A 62 4.22 7.89 18.47
C SER A 62 4.71 6.95 19.57
N GLN A 63 4.83 5.65 19.28
CA GLN A 63 5.36 4.66 20.23
C GLN A 63 6.89 4.63 20.24
N LEU A 64 7.55 5.21 19.22
CA LEU A 64 9.00 5.19 19.04
C LEU A 64 9.54 6.60 18.77
N PRO A 65 9.35 7.58 19.69
CA PRO A 65 9.75 8.97 19.46
C PRO A 65 11.27 9.16 19.29
N ASP A 66 12.07 8.22 19.78
CA ASP A 66 13.54 8.27 19.70
C ASP A 66 14.11 7.57 18.45
N VAL A 67 13.26 6.93 17.63
CA VAL A 67 13.67 6.25 16.39
C VAL A 67 13.29 7.15 15.21
N ASN A 68 14.28 7.51 14.40
CA ASN A 68 14.00 8.18 13.13
C ASN A 68 13.49 7.13 12.13
N ILE A 69 12.24 7.29 11.71
CA ILE A 69 11.57 6.37 10.78
C ILE A 69 11.14 7.17 9.55
N GLU A 70 11.60 6.75 8.38
CA GLU A 70 11.07 7.22 7.11
C GLU A 70 9.97 6.25 6.70
N PHE A 71 8.72 6.72 6.65
CA PHE A 71 7.60 5.92 6.12
C PHE A 71 7.43 6.27 4.64
N ILE A 72 7.31 5.24 3.80
CA ILE A 72 7.16 5.40 2.36
C ILE A 72 5.86 4.68 1.96
N VAL A 73 5.08 5.28 1.07
CA VAL A 73 4.01 4.53 0.41
C VAL A 73 4.63 3.66 -0.68
N GLY A 74 4.74 2.37 -0.40
CA GLY A 74 5.20 1.34 -1.32
C GLY A 74 4.06 0.79 -2.18
N ASN A 75 4.27 -0.39 -2.77
CA ASN A 75 3.29 -1.02 -3.66
C ASN A 75 2.56 -2.18 -2.98
N ASN A 76 1.38 -2.53 -3.49
CA ASN A 76 0.57 -3.63 -2.95
C ASN A 76 1.09 -5.02 -3.37
N ASP A 77 1.85 -5.10 -4.46
CA ASP A 77 2.46 -6.30 -5.03
C ASP A 77 3.97 -6.34 -4.80
N LEU A 78 4.60 -7.46 -5.19
CA LEU A 78 6.02 -7.71 -4.99
C LEU A 78 6.93 -7.23 -6.13
N ASP A 79 6.38 -6.80 -7.26
CA ASP A 79 7.18 -6.51 -8.45
C ASP A 79 8.04 -5.26 -8.25
N PHE A 80 7.49 -4.25 -7.58
CA PHE A 80 8.27 -3.07 -7.22
C PHE A 80 9.43 -3.40 -6.27
N TYR A 81 9.23 -4.33 -5.33
CA TYR A 81 10.31 -4.73 -4.41
C TYR A 81 11.37 -5.60 -5.09
N LYS A 82 11.02 -6.39 -6.12
CA LYS A 82 11.99 -7.09 -6.97
C LYS A 82 12.89 -6.10 -7.71
N PHE A 83 12.29 -5.06 -8.30
CA PHE A 83 13.04 -3.96 -8.92
C PHE A 83 14.00 -3.28 -7.92
N LEU A 84 13.53 -2.97 -6.70
CA LEU A 84 14.39 -2.39 -5.66
C LEU A 84 15.53 -3.34 -5.27
N GLN A 85 15.27 -4.64 -5.13
CA GLN A 85 16.28 -5.64 -4.80
C GLN A 85 17.37 -5.75 -5.87
N GLU A 86 16.99 -5.78 -7.15
CA GLU A 86 17.91 -5.87 -8.28
C GLU A 86 18.84 -4.64 -8.40
N ASN A 87 18.36 -3.48 -7.94
CA ASN A 87 19.04 -2.19 -8.07
C ASN A 87 19.57 -1.63 -6.73
N GLY A 88 19.62 -2.45 -5.67
CA GLY A 88 20.22 -2.10 -4.38
C GLY A 88 19.44 -1.06 -3.55
N GLY A 89 18.12 -0.97 -3.74
CA GLY A 89 17.23 0.00 -3.08
C GLY A 89 16.24 -0.60 -2.09
N LEU A 90 16.43 -1.85 -1.63
CA LEU A 90 15.48 -2.53 -0.75
C LEU A 90 15.48 -1.89 0.66
N PRO A 91 14.32 -1.50 1.23
CA PRO A 91 14.24 -0.81 2.51
C PRO A 91 14.42 -1.74 3.71
N ASP A 92 14.61 -1.20 4.91
CA ASP A 92 14.78 -2.00 6.14
C ASP A 92 13.55 -2.89 6.43
N ILE A 93 12.33 -2.35 6.25
CA ILE A 93 11.07 -3.07 6.48
C ILE A 93 10.15 -2.89 5.28
N ILE A 94 9.62 -4.01 4.79
CA ILE A 94 8.68 -4.06 3.67
C ILE A 94 7.35 -4.57 4.18
N THR A 95 6.27 -3.94 3.70
CA THR A 95 4.92 -4.50 3.82
C THR A 95 4.33 -4.78 2.45
N CYS A 96 3.48 -5.80 2.37
CA CYS A 96 2.78 -6.21 1.16
C CYS A 96 1.36 -6.62 1.54
N CYS A 97 0.43 -6.60 0.58
CA CYS A 97 -0.91 -7.17 0.72
C CYS A 97 -1.11 -8.32 -0.28
N ARG A 98 -0.80 -8.08 -1.57
CA ARG A 98 -0.90 -9.07 -2.65
C ARG A 98 0.28 -10.03 -2.59
N PHE A 99 0.14 -11.06 -1.78
CA PHE A 99 1.23 -11.96 -1.42
C PHE A 99 0.97 -13.41 -1.82
N SER A 100 1.97 -14.02 -2.46
CA SER A 100 2.12 -15.46 -2.56
C SER A 100 3.58 -15.83 -2.29
N LEU A 101 3.84 -17.05 -1.79
CA LEU A 101 5.22 -17.54 -1.68
C LEU A 101 5.89 -17.66 -3.05
N HIS A 102 5.12 -18.00 -4.08
CA HIS A 102 5.56 -18.03 -5.47
C HIS A 102 6.18 -16.68 -5.89
N ASP A 103 5.44 -15.58 -5.71
CA ASP A 103 5.92 -14.24 -6.12
C ASP A 103 7.00 -13.69 -5.19
N ALA A 104 7.04 -14.16 -3.94
CA ALA A 104 8.04 -13.79 -2.95
C ALA A 104 9.35 -14.55 -3.09
N ALA A 105 9.37 -15.69 -3.79
CA ALA A 105 10.54 -16.56 -3.90
C ALA A 105 11.81 -15.84 -4.38
N PRO A 106 11.77 -14.94 -5.40
CA PRO A 106 12.96 -14.20 -5.83
C PRO A 106 13.57 -13.30 -4.74
N LEU A 107 12.77 -12.82 -3.79
CA LEU A 107 13.22 -11.94 -2.71
C LEU A 107 13.82 -12.71 -1.52
N LYS A 108 13.57 -14.02 -1.41
CA LYS A 108 13.89 -14.84 -0.23
C LYS A 108 15.28 -14.58 0.32
N ASP A 109 16.29 -14.65 -0.54
CA ASP A 109 17.70 -14.57 -0.11
C ASP A 109 18.17 -13.14 0.23
N SER A 110 17.37 -12.13 -0.12
CA SER A 110 17.56 -10.73 0.24
C SER A 110 16.83 -10.32 1.52
N LEU A 111 16.09 -11.24 2.14
CA LEU A 111 15.29 -11.00 3.34
C LEU A 111 15.83 -11.79 4.53
N MET A 112 15.68 -11.25 5.74
CA MET A 112 16.03 -11.93 6.98
C MET A 112 15.21 -13.21 7.17
N ASN A 113 15.84 -14.26 7.69
CA ASN A 113 15.10 -15.42 8.19
C ASN A 113 14.60 -15.16 9.63
N LEU A 114 13.28 -15.06 9.78
CA LEU A 114 12.59 -14.74 11.02
C LEU A 114 12.09 -15.99 11.76
N ALA A 115 12.32 -17.21 11.25
CA ALA A 115 11.74 -18.44 11.81
C ALA A 115 12.03 -18.67 13.31
N MET A 116 13.15 -18.15 13.81
CA MET A 116 13.58 -18.29 15.21
C MET A 116 13.26 -17.06 16.08
N THR A 117 12.47 -16.12 15.58
CA THR A 117 12.07 -14.90 16.30
C THR A 117 10.81 -15.12 17.13
N ASN A 118 10.61 -14.29 18.17
CA ASN A 118 9.38 -14.33 18.97
C ASN A 118 8.16 -13.94 18.13
N GLU A 119 8.36 -13.04 17.17
CA GLU A 119 7.36 -12.56 16.23
C GLU A 119 6.82 -13.72 15.37
N ALA A 120 7.69 -14.57 14.83
CA ALA A 120 7.26 -15.80 14.14
C ALA A 120 6.59 -16.79 15.11
N GLY A 121 7.13 -16.95 16.32
CA GLY A 121 6.58 -17.84 17.34
C GLY A 121 5.18 -17.46 17.84
N ALA A 122 4.78 -16.19 17.68
CA ALA A 122 3.45 -15.72 18.01
C ALA A 122 2.39 -16.11 16.96
N VAL A 123 2.77 -16.38 15.71
CA VAL A 123 1.83 -16.72 14.64
C VAL A 123 1.30 -18.15 14.81
N TYR A 124 -0.01 -18.37 14.63
CA TYR A 124 -0.54 -19.74 14.59
C TYR A 124 0.10 -20.54 13.43
N ASN A 125 0.52 -21.77 13.72
CA ASN A 125 1.16 -22.65 12.73
C ASN A 125 0.30 -22.88 11.47
N ALA A 126 -1.03 -22.87 11.60
CA ALA A 126 -1.94 -22.99 10.46
C ALA A 126 -1.70 -21.91 9.40
N TYR A 127 -1.33 -20.69 9.82
CA TYR A 127 -1.00 -19.58 8.93
C TYR A 127 0.49 -19.56 8.58
N LEU A 128 1.37 -19.69 9.57
CA LEU A 128 2.82 -19.61 9.39
C LEU A 128 3.36 -20.65 8.39
N ASN A 129 2.77 -21.85 8.36
CA ASN A 129 3.18 -22.90 7.43
C ASN A 129 2.96 -22.51 5.96
N SER A 130 2.00 -21.64 5.65
CA SER A 130 1.77 -21.13 4.29
C SER A 130 2.80 -20.07 3.87
N PHE A 131 3.70 -19.68 4.78
CA PHE A 131 4.76 -18.68 4.60
C PHE A 131 6.16 -19.28 4.80
N LYS A 132 6.25 -20.59 5.01
CA LYS A 132 7.50 -21.31 5.24
C LYS A 132 8.05 -21.84 3.92
N ASN A 133 9.33 -21.56 3.66
CA ASN A 133 10.05 -22.11 2.51
C ASN A 133 10.40 -23.58 2.77
N GLU A 134 10.80 -24.31 1.71
CA GLU A 134 11.19 -25.72 1.83
C GLU A 134 12.34 -25.96 2.82
N ASP A 135 13.29 -25.04 2.92
CA ASP A 135 14.42 -25.10 3.86
C ASP A 135 14.02 -24.78 5.32
N GLY A 136 12.73 -24.50 5.56
CA GLY A 136 12.16 -24.17 6.85
C GLY A 136 12.30 -22.70 7.25
N SER A 137 12.93 -21.87 6.43
CA SER A 137 13.02 -20.42 6.66
C SER A 137 11.65 -19.74 6.56
N VAL A 138 11.50 -18.65 7.29
CA VAL A 138 10.33 -17.76 7.23
C VAL A 138 10.86 -16.36 6.98
N ASN A 139 10.73 -15.86 5.75
CA ASN A 139 11.22 -14.53 5.36
C ASN A 139 10.12 -13.46 5.36
N TRP A 140 8.86 -13.90 5.47
CA TRP A 140 7.69 -13.04 5.56
C TRP A 140 6.83 -13.48 6.74
N LEU A 141 6.45 -12.53 7.59
CA LEU A 141 5.51 -12.74 8.68
C LEU A 141 4.09 -12.43 8.21
N PRO A 142 3.15 -13.39 8.28
CA PRO A 142 1.75 -13.10 8.08
C PRO A 142 1.20 -12.44 9.34
N VAL A 143 0.62 -11.25 9.21
CA VAL A 143 0.08 -10.50 10.35
C VAL A 143 -1.40 -10.76 10.50
N CYS A 144 -2.16 -10.56 9.43
CA CYS A 144 -3.61 -10.67 9.48
C CYS A 144 -4.28 -10.89 8.13
N ALA A 145 -5.56 -11.25 8.20
CA ALA A 145 -6.46 -11.33 7.06
C ALA A 145 -7.67 -10.42 7.18
N ASP A 146 -8.17 -10.00 6.03
CA ASP A 146 -9.50 -9.46 5.83
C ASP A 146 -10.50 -10.57 5.49
N ALA A 147 -11.77 -10.40 5.86
CA ALA A 147 -12.84 -11.38 5.71
C ALA A 147 -13.87 -10.94 4.64
N HIS A 148 -14.07 -11.80 3.65
CA HIS A 148 -14.89 -11.55 2.47
C HIS A 148 -16.06 -12.54 2.37
N GLY A 149 -17.20 -12.03 1.90
CA GLY A 149 -18.47 -12.74 1.81
C GLY A 149 -19.51 -11.85 1.13
N PHE A 150 -20.77 -11.97 1.55
CA PHE A 150 -21.87 -11.20 0.96
C PHE A 150 -22.40 -10.16 1.93
N VAL A 151 -22.46 -8.91 1.49
CA VAL A 151 -23.18 -7.82 2.17
C VAL A 151 -24.62 -7.83 1.66
N VAL A 152 -25.58 -7.88 2.58
CA VAL A 152 -26.98 -8.18 2.28
C VAL A 152 -27.90 -7.13 2.88
N ASN A 153 -28.76 -6.53 2.05
CA ASN A 153 -29.77 -5.56 2.47
C ASN A 153 -30.98 -6.30 3.06
N ARG A 154 -30.96 -6.59 4.37
CA ARG A 154 -32.04 -7.31 5.06
C ARG A 154 -33.38 -6.58 4.93
N SER A 155 -33.37 -5.25 4.86
CA SER A 155 -34.59 -4.44 4.68
C SER A 155 -35.34 -4.81 3.40
N LEU A 156 -34.64 -5.08 2.30
CA LEU A 156 -35.27 -5.51 1.03
C LEU A 156 -35.89 -6.91 1.16
N PHE A 157 -35.23 -7.83 1.84
CA PHE A 157 -35.78 -9.18 2.09
C PHE A 157 -37.09 -9.11 2.88
N GLU A 158 -37.12 -8.29 3.95
CA GLU A 158 -38.33 -8.09 4.76
C GLU A 158 -39.44 -7.37 3.97
N GLN A 159 -39.09 -6.35 3.19
CA GLN A 159 -40.05 -5.57 2.40
C GLN A 159 -40.81 -6.42 1.37
N TYR A 160 -40.13 -7.38 0.74
CA TYR A 160 -40.70 -8.20 -0.33
C TYR A 160 -41.08 -9.62 0.11
N ASP A 161 -41.03 -9.92 1.42
CA ASP A 161 -41.33 -11.25 1.98
C ASP A 161 -40.48 -12.36 1.35
N ILE A 162 -39.20 -12.06 1.08
CA ILE A 162 -38.22 -13.00 0.56
C ILE A 162 -37.40 -13.52 1.73
N PRO A 163 -37.27 -14.84 1.94
CA PRO A 163 -36.48 -15.39 3.04
C PRO A 163 -34.98 -15.16 2.82
N LEU A 164 -34.26 -14.86 3.90
CA LEU A 164 -32.79 -14.77 3.87
C LEU A 164 -32.16 -16.12 3.49
N PRO A 165 -31.12 -16.14 2.64
CA PRO A 165 -30.44 -17.36 2.25
C PRO A 165 -29.77 -18.06 3.43
N THR A 166 -29.95 -19.38 3.52
CA THR A 166 -29.26 -20.24 4.50
C THR A 166 -28.36 -21.29 3.86
N ASP A 167 -28.50 -21.47 2.55
CA ASP A 167 -27.77 -22.40 1.69
C ASP A 167 -27.76 -21.87 0.24
N TYR A 168 -27.08 -22.58 -0.66
CA TYR A 168 -26.95 -22.14 -2.05
C TYR A 168 -28.30 -22.12 -2.80
N ALA A 169 -29.18 -23.09 -2.57
CA ALA A 169 -30.47 -23.15 -3.27
C ALA A 169 -31.39 -21.98 -2.89
N SER A 170 -31.42 -21.61 -1.61
CA SER A 170 -32.13 -20.43 -1.11
C SER A 170 -31.49 -19.12 -1.58
N PHE A 171 -30.16 -19.06 -1.72
CA PHE A 171 -29.47 -17.92 -2.35
C PHE A 171 -29.92 -17.69 -3.80
N VAL A 172 -29.96 -18.76 -4.61
CA VAL A 172 -30.44 -18.68 -6.00
C VAL A 172 -31.90 -18.29 -6.06
N SER A 173 -32.73 -18.88 -5.20
CA SER A 173 -34.16 -18.56 -5.13
C SER A 173 -34.40 -17.08 -4.79
N ALA A 174 -33.60 -16.52 -3.87
CA ALA A 174 -33.66 -15.11 -3.54
C ALA A 174 -33.25 -14.23 -4.73
N CYS A 175 -32.17 -14.57 -5.45
CA CYS A 175 -31.75 -13.82 -6.63
C CYS A 175 -32.87 -13.76 -7.68
N GLN A 176 -33.47 -14.91 -8.01
CA GLN A 176 -34.56 -15.01 -8.97
C GLN A 176 -35.83 -14.26 -8.52
N ALA A 177 -36.13 -14.27 -7.22
CA ALA A 177 -37.26 -13.55 -6.67
C ALA A 177 -37.09 -12.02 -6.78
N PHE A 178 -35.90 -11.49 -6.51
CA PHE A 178 -35.62 -10.06 -6.68
C PHE A 178 -35.69 -9.64 -8.14
N GLU A 179 -35.17 -10.45 -9.06
CA GLU A 179 -35.21 -10.13 -10.48
C GLU A 179 -36.63 -10.07 -11.05
N ALA A 180 -37.52 -10.95 -10.57
CA ALA A 180 -38.94 -10.89 -10.91
C ALA A 180 -39.61 -9.57 -10.46
N LEU A 181 -39.00 -8.86 -9.50
CA LEU A 181 -39.40 -7.55 -9.00
C LEU A 181 -38.63 -6.39 -9.66
N GLY A 182 -37.72 -6.68 -10.59
CA GLY A 182 -36.86 -5.68 -11.23
C GLY A 182 -35.70 -5.18 -10.36
N ILE A 183 -35.36 -5.89 -9.29
CA ILE A 183 -34.22 -5.61 -8.41
C ILE A 183 -33.12 -6.63 -8.72
N ARG A 184 -31.86 -6.20 -8.78
CA ARG A 184 -30.74 -7.13 -8.97
C ARG A 184 -30.58 -8.01 -7.72
N GLY A 185 -30.62 -9.33 -7.91
CA GLY A 185 -30.41 -10.27 -6.80
C GLY A 185 -28.99 -10.19 -6.22
N PHE A 186 -28.00 -10.27 -7.11
CA PHE A 186 -26.59 -10.20 -6.75
C PHE A 186 -25.77 -9.52 -7.86
N THR A 187 -24.79 -8.71 -7.48
CA THR A 187 -23.68 -8.33 -8.39
C THR A 187 -22.40 -8.07 -7.58
N ALA A 188 -21.31 -7.75 -8.26
CA ALA A 188 -20.04 -7.35 -7.66
C ALA A 188 -19.25 -6.46 -8.64
N ASP A 189 -18.14 -5.92 -8.17
CA ASP A 189 -17.24 -5.04 -8.93
C ASP A 189 -16.31 -5.85 -9.85
N TYR A 190 -16.90 -6.60 -10.77
CA TYR A 190 -16.18 -7.48 -11.71
C TYR A 190 -15.26 -6.74 -12.68
N THR A 191 -15.20 -5.41 -12.65
CA THR A 191 -14.12 -4.65 -13.30
C THR A 191 -12.74 -5.02 -12.75
N TYR A 192 -12.63 -5.48 -11.50
CA TYR A 192 -11.36 -5.80 -10.85
C TYR A 192 -11.01 -7.29 -10.86
N ASP A 193 -9.72 -7.57 -10.89
CA ASP A 193 -9.17 -8.93 -10.93
C ASP A 193 -9.43 -9.71 -9.63
N TYR A 194 -9.37 -9.04 -8.48
CA TYR A 194 -9.61 -9.64 -7.17
C TYR A 194 -11.01 -10.23 -7.06
N THR A 195 -12.04 -9.54 -7.54
CA THR A 195 -13.43 -10.02 -7.47
C THR A 195 -13.66 -11.24 -8.36
N CYS A 196 -13.08 -11.26 -9.56
CA CYS A 196 -13.10 -12.43 -10.43
C CYS A 196 -12.48 -13.66 -9.75
N MET A 197 -11.29 -13.48 -9.17
CA MET A 197 -10.54 -14.55 -8.50
C MET A 197 -11.23 -15.00 -7.21
N GLU A 198 -11.70 -14.07 -6.37
CA GLU A 198 -12.32 -14.37 -5.08
C GLU A 198 -13.68 -15.04 -5.25
N THR A 199 -14.45 -14.66 -6.28
CA THR A 199 -15.69 -15.37 -6.63
C THR A 199 -15.38 -16.82 -7.04
N LEU A 200 -14.42 -17.02 -7.95
CA LEU A 200 -14.06 -18.36 -8.44
C LEU A 200 -13.60 -19.28 -7.30
N GLN A 201 -12.73 -18.78 -6.41
CA GLN A 201 -12.22 -19.58 -5.29
C GLN A 201 -13.26 -19.73 -4.17
N GLY A 202 -14.06 -18.70 -3.87
CA GLY A 202 -15.03 -18.71 -2.78
C GLY A 202 -16.16 -19.70 -3.00
N LEU A 203 -16.65 -19.82 -4.23
CA LEU A 203 -17.65 -20.82 -4.63
C LEU A 203 -17.13 -22.27 -4.53
N SER A 204 -15.81 -22.44 -4.41
CA SER A 204 -15.14 -23.74 -4.42
C SER A 204 -14.24 -23.96 -3.21
N ALA A 205 -14.46 -23.20 -2.13
CA ALA A 205 -13.65 -23.27 -0.91
C ALA A 205 -13.64 -24.69 -0.30
N ALA A 206 -14.78 -25.38 -0.29
CA ALA A 206 -14.88 -26.75 0.24
C ALA A 206 -14.01 -27.74 -0.56
N GLU A 207 -13.89 -27.57 -1.88
CA GLU A 207 -13.16 -28.47 -2.77
C GLU A 207 -11.67 -28.16 -2.74
N LEU A 208 -11.33 -26.87 -2.71
CA LEU A 208 -9.97 -26.38 -2.59
C LEU A 208 -9.33 -26.72 -1.24
N THR A 209 -10.14 -26.99 -0.22
CA THR A 209 -9.68 -27.46 1.10
C THR A 209 -9.64 -28.98 1.23
N THR A 210 -10.04 -29.76 0.22
CA THR A 210 -9.86 -31.21 0.23
C THR A 210 -8.39 -31.63 0.18
N THR A 211 -8.09 -32.92 0.35
CA THR A 211 -6.72 -33.43 0.21
C THR A 211 -6.12 -33.13 -1.17
N GLU A 212 -6.87 -33.32 -2.25
CA GLU A 212 -6.37 -33.02 -3.60
C GLU A 212 -6.22 -31.51 -3.82
N GLY A 213 -7.17 -30.69 -3.34
CA GLY A 213 -7.06 -29.23 -3.43
C GLY A 213 -5.83 -28.69 -2.69
N ARG A 214 -5.56 -29.20 -1.47
CA ARG A 214 -4.35 -28.84 -0.73
C ARG A 214 -3.08 -29.32 -1.41
N LYS A 215 -3.07 -30.53 -1.97
CA LYS A 215 -1.92 -31.08 -2.69
C LYS A 215 -1.59 -30.24 -3.92
N TRP A 216 -2.59 -29.86 -4.72
CA TRP A 216 -2.40 -28.95 -5.83
C TRP A 216 -1.89 -27.60 -5.36
N ARG A 217 -2.50 -27.00 -4.32
CA ARG A 217 -2.07 -25.70 -3.79
C ARG A 217 -0.61 -25.72 -3.33
N THR A 218 -0.18 -26.79 -2.66
CA THR A 218 1.22 -26.97 -2.25
C THR A 218 2.14 -27.01 -3.46
N ALA A 219 1.78 -27.73 -4.53
CA ALA A 219 2.58 -27.76 -5.75
C ALA A 219 2.60 -26.39 -6.46
N TYR A 220 1.46 -25.70 -6.54
CA TYR A 220 1.34 -24.39 -7.19
C TYR A 220 2.13 -23.30 -6.45
N SER A 221 2.12 -23.34 -5.12
CA SER A 221 2.75 -22.31 -4.29
C SER A 221 4.19 -22.66 -3.90
N ASP A 222 4.75 -23.73 -4.46
CA ASP A 222 6.09 -24.20 -4.13
C ASP A 222 7.15 -23.17 -4.59
N PRO A 223 7.81 -22.46 -3.66
CA PRO A 223 8.79 -21.44 -4.02
C PRO A 223 10.08 -22.03 -4.61
N ALA A 224 10.32 -23.34 -4.49
CA ALA A 224 11.47 -24.02 -5.08
C ALA A 224 11.17 -24.54 -6.49
N SER A 225 9.90 -24.55 -6.90
CA SER A 225 9.54 -25.02 -8.24
C SER A 225 10.07 -24.03 -9.29
N THR A 226 10.92 -24.54 -10.17
CA THR A 226 11.35 -23.84 -11.39
C THR A 226 10.42 -24.11 -12.57
N THR A 227 9.39 -24.93 -12.36
CA THR A 227 8.41 -25.31 -13.37
C THR A 227 7.07 -24.67 -13.03
N ARG A 228 6.42 -24.04 -14.02
CA ARG A 228 5.05 -23.55 -13.85
C ARG A 228 4.11 -24.69 -13.58
N VAL A 229 3.28 -24.52 -12.56
CA VAL A 229 2.25 -25.49 -12.20
C VAL A 229 0.91 -24.94 -12.65
N GLY A 230 0.26 -25.69 -13.54
CA GLY A 230 -1.09 -25.39 -13.99
C GLY A 230 -2.16 -25.84 -12.99
N LEU A 231 -3.41 -25.80 -13.41
CA LEU A 231 -4.54 -26.33 -12.64
C LEU A 231 -4.59 -27.86 -12.72
N ASP A 232 -4.85 -28.53 -11.59
CA ASP A 232 -5.09 -29.99 -11.60
C ASP A 232 -6.41 -30.35 -12.32
N ASP A 233 -6.57 -31.63 -12.68
CA ASP A 233 -7.73 -32.17 -13.39
C ASP A 233 -8.82 -32.75 -12.46
N THR A 234 -8.66 -32.62 -11.15
CA THR A 234 -9.52 -33.22 -10.14
C THR A 234 -10.45 -32.19 -9.49
N VAL A 235 -9.92 -31.04 -9.07
CA VAL A 235 -10.63 -29.99 -8.33
C VAL A 235 -11.10 -28.88 -9.25
N TRP A 236 -10.21 -28.39 -10.11
CA TRP A 236 -10.46 -27.17 -10.89
C TRP A 236 -11.55 -27.30 -11.96
N PRO A 237 -11.74 -28.42 -12.68
CA PRO A 237 -12.87 -28.54 -13.60
C PRO A 237 -14.23 -28.29 -12.92
N GLY A 238 -14.42 -28.85 -11.71
CA GLY A 238 -15.61 -28.62 -10.91
C GLY A 238 -15.74 -27.18 -10.40
N ALA A 239 -14.62 -26.50 -10.15
CA ALA A 239 -14.64 -25.09 -9.76
C ALA A 239 -15.16 -24.18 -10.91
N PHE A 240 -14.75 -24.44 -12.15
CA PHE A 240 -15.28 -23.70 -13.31
C PHE A 240 -16.75 -24.05 -13.61
N GLU A 241 -17.16 -25.30 -13.42
CA GLU A 241 -18.58 -25.68 -13.53
C GLU A 241 -19.44 -24.91 -12.54
N ARG A 242 -18.95 -24.71 -11.31
CA ARG A 242 -19.63 -23.90 -10.29
C ARG A 242 -19.67 -22.43 -10.64
N MET A 243 -18.57 -21.88 -11.17
CA MET A 243 -18.57 -20.49 -11.62
C MET A 243 -19.58 -20.29 -12.74
N ALA A 244 -19.66 -21.21 -13.72
CA ALA A 244 -20.66 -21.14 -14.78
C ALA A 244 -22.10 -21.27 -14.24
N GLN A 245 -22.34 -22.17 -13.27
CA GLN A 245 -23.63 -22.28 -12.61
C GLN A 245 -23.98 -21.01 -11.84
N PHE A 246 -23.03 -20.40 -11.14
CA PHE A 246 -23.23 -19.17 -10.39
C PHE A 246 -23.61 -18.02 -11.32
N ILE A 247 -22.85 -17.80 -12.40
CA ILE A 247 -23.16 -16.79 -13.43
C ILE A 247 -24.60 -16.93 -13.95
N GLN A 248 -25.02 -18.16 -14.25
CA GLN A 248 -26.39 -18.44 -14.71
C GLN A 248 -27.42 -18.16 -13.61
N ASN A 249 -27.15 -18.57 -12.37
CA ASN A 249 -28.11 -18.48 -11.28
C ASN A 249 -28.30 -17.04 -10.75
N THR A 250 -27.32 -16.17 -10.94
CA THR A 250 -27.37 -14.75 -10.55
C THR A 250 -27.63 -13.81 -11.73
N HIS A 251 -27.79 -14.37 -12.94
CA HIS A 251 -27.84 -13.67 -14.22
C HIS A 251 -26.80 -12.56 -14.36
N LEU A 252 -25.54 -12.88 -14.06
CA LEU A 252 -24.42 -12.01 -14.38
C LEU A 252 -24.24 -11.93 -15.90
N THR A 253 -23.95 -10.73 -16.39
CA THR A 253 -23.85 -10.41 -17.82
C THR A 253 -22.64 -9.51 -18.09
N ALA A 254 -22.39 -9.21 -19.36
CA ALA A 254 -21.35 -8.26 -19.75
C ALA A 254 -21.52 -6.87 -19.13
N ASP A 255 -22.75 -6.46 -18.79
CA ASP A 255 -23.02 -5.17 -18.14
C ASP A 255 -22.45 -5.13 -16.71
N ASP A 256 -22.28 -6.27 -16.06
CA ASP A 256 -21.69 -6.36 -14.72
C ASP A 256 -20.16 -6.19 -14.76
N LEU A 257 -19.52 -6.35 -15.93
CA LEU A 257 -18.06 -6.27 -16.08
C LEU A 257 -17.51 -4.85 -16.01
N VAL A 258 -18.37 -3.83 -16.18
CA VAL A 258 -17.98 -2.42 -16.12
C VAL A 258 -18.22 -1.79 -14.75
N LEU A 259 -18.87 -2.50 -13.84
CA LEU A 259 -19.17 -2.00 -12.50
C LEU A 259 -17.91 -1.98 -11.64
N ASN A 260 -17.60 -0.82 -11.09
CA ASN A 260 -16.60 -0.65 -10.04
C ASN A 260 -17.25 -0.68 -8.64
N TYR A 261 -16.43 -0.54 -7.59
CA TYR A 261 -16.90 -0.58 -6.21
C TYR A 261 -17.92 0.54 -5.87
N ASP A 262 -17.70 1.75 -6.41
CA ASP A 262 -18.60 2.89 -6.19
C ASP A 262 -19.94 2.68 -6.90
N ASP A 263 -19.94 2.09 -8.10
CA ASP A 263 -21.17 1.72 -8.82
C ASP A 263 -21.98 0.72 -8.00
N VAL A 264 -21.36 -0.36 -7.52
CA VAL A 264 -22.03 -1.43 -6.76
C VAL A 264 -22.57 -0.92 -5.42
N THR A 265 -21.77 -0.14 -4.69
CA THR A 265 -22.22 0.44 -3.41
C THR A 265 -23.29 1.51 -3.60
N GLY A 266 -23.24 2.25 -4.71
CA GLY A 266 -24.30 3.17 -5.15
C GLY A 266 -25.62 2.43 -5.42
N MET A 267 -25.58 1.35 -6.19
CA MET A 267 -26.75 0.49 -6.44
C MET A 267 -27.33 -0.06 -5.14
N PHE A 268 -26.49 -0.51 -4.20
CA PHE A 268 -26.94 -1.06 -2.92
C PHE A 268 -27.63 0.01 -2.07
N ARG A 269 -27.03 1.21 -2.00
CA ARG A 269 -27.59 2.38 -1.30
C ARG A 269 -28.96 2.77 -1.84
N ASN A 270 -29.14 2.65 -3.16
CA ASN A 270 -30.40 2.96 -3.84
C ASN A 270 -31.43 1.82 -3.79
N GLY A 271 -31.09 0.67 -3.19
CA GLY A 271 -31.97 -0.50 -3.14
C GLY A 271 -32.14 -1.20 -4.50
N GLU A 272 -31.24 -0.96 -5.44
CA GLU A 272 -31.26 -1.54 -6.80
C GLU A 272 -30.62 -2.93 -6.84
N VAL A 273 -29.82 -3.28 -5.82
CA VAL A 273 -29.26 -4.61 -5.61
C VAL A 273 -29.49 -5.09 -4.17
N ALA A 274 -29.86 -6.36 -4.01
CA ALA A 274 -30.13 -6.96 -2.71
C ALA A 274 -28.88 -7.48 -1.98
N MET A 275 -27.92 -8.02 -2.74
CA MET A 275 -26.70 -8.62 -2.21
C MET A 275 -25.50 -8.26 -3.10
N TYR A 276 -24.34 -8.03 -2.51
CA TYR A 276 -23.11 -7.92 -3.28
C TYR A 276 -21.92 -8.53 -2.55
N PHE A 277 -20.87 -8.84 -3.30
CA PHE A 277 -19.64 -9.36 -2.72
C PHE A 277 -18.82 -8.26 -2.05
N GLY A 278 -18.44 -8.44 -0.78
CA GLY A 278 -17.74 -7.42 -0.02
C GLY A 278 -17.29 -7.88 1.36
N THR A 279 -17.01 -6.91 2.23
CA THR A 279 -16.45 -7.09 3.58
C THR A 279 -17.39 -6.52 4.64
N SER A 280 -17.08 -6.74 5.92
CA SER A 280 -17.88 -6.18 7.02
C SER A 280 -17.86 -4.65 7.10
N ALA A 281 -16.89 -3.98 6.46
CA ALA A 281 -16.91 -2.53 6.31
C ALA A 281 -18.17 -2.03 5.57
N GLY A 282 -18.63 -2.76 4.55
CA GLY A 282 -19.88 -2.43 3.86
C GLY A 282 -21.09 -2.52 4.79
N VAL A 283 -21.12 -3.52 5.67
CA VAL A 283 -22.19 -3.69 6.67
C VAL A 283 -22.25 -2.51 7.63
N LYS A 284 -21.09 -2.06 8.14
CA LYS A 284 -21.03 -0.85 8.97
C LYS A 284 -21.53 0.37 8.21
N MET A 285 -20.94 0.63 7.05
CA MET A 285 -21.21 1.81 6.23
C MET A 285 -22.72 1.98 5.99
N PHE A 286 -23.40 0.92 5.55
CA PHE A 286 -24.83 0.99 5.25
C PHE A 286 -25.71 1.03 6.49
N ARG A 287 -25.31 0.41 7.61
CA ARG A 287 -26.03 0.56 8.89
C ARG A 287 -25.94 1.99 9.41
N ASP A 288 -24.80 2.66 9.29
CA ASP A 288 -24.64 4.06 9.67
C ASP A 288 -25.51 4.99 8.79
N GLU A 289 -25.77 4.59 7.54
CA GLU A 289 -26.70 5.25 6.63
C GLU A 289 -28.18 4.88 6.87
N GLY A 290 -28.47 3.98 7.81
CA GLY A 290 -29.82 3.58 8.21
C GLY A 290 -30.42 2.41 7.43
N ILE A 291 -29.63 1.69 6.64
CA ILE A 291 -30.05 0.49 5.90
C ILE A 291 -29.76 -0.76 6.76
N ASP A 292 -30.79 -1.54 7.11
CA ASP A 292 -30.57 -2.80 7.83
C ASP A 292 -29.82 -3.80 6.94
N THR A 293 -28.55 -4.01 7.30
CA THR A 293 -27.56 -4.72 6.49
C THR A 293 -26.91 -5.82 7.32
N ILE A 294 -26.67 -6.99 6.73
CA ILE A 294 -25.97 -8.12 7.37
C ILE A 294 -24.88 -8.70 6.48
N PHE A 295 -24.11 -9.62 7.05
CA PHE A 295 -23.07 -10.37 6.35
C PHE A 295 -23.45 -11.85 6.23
N LEU A 296 -23.31 -12.43 5.04
CA LEU A 296 -23.51 -13.87 4.80
C LEU A 296 -22.23 -14.51 4.23
N PRO A 297 -22.01 -15.83 4.49
CA PRO A 297 -20.85 -16.55 3.98
C PRO A 297 -21.11 -17.06 2.55
N PHE A 298 -20.08 -17.63 1.92
CA PHE A 298 -20.25 -18.50 0.76
C PHE A 298 -20.98 -19.78 1.16
N PHE A 299 -21.85 -20.27 0.28
CA PHE A 299 -22.57 -21.53 0.46
C PHE A 299 -22.01 -22.60 -0.48
N SER A 300 -21.33 -23.60 0.08
CA SER A 300 -20.76 -24.73 -0.67
C SER A 300 -21.82 -25.79 -0.99
N GLN A 301 -21.60 -26.58 -2.05
CA GLN A 301 -22.53 -27.62 -2.51
C GLN A 301 -22.73 -28.75 -1.48
N ASN A 302 -21.74 -29.01 -0.63
CA ASN A 302 -21.83 -29.98 0.46
C ASN A 302 -22.60 -29.45 1.69
N GLY A 303 -23.14 -28.22 1.63
CA GLY A 303 -23.86 -27.57 2.72
C GLY A 303 -22.96 -26.82 3.71
N GLU A 304 -21.65 -26.88 3.55
CA GLU A 304 -20.72 -26.08 4.36
C GLU A 304 -20.81 -24.60 4.01
N LYS A 305 -20.51 -23.77 4.99
CA LYS A 305 -20.44 -22.32 4.86
C LYS A 305 -19.01 -21.89 5.00
N TRP A 306 -18.55 -20.99 4.16
CA TRP A 306 -17.15 -20.57 4.14
C TRP A 306 -17.03 -19.05 4.09
N ILE A 307 -16.04 -18.51 4.80
CA ILE A 307 -15.58 -17.14 4.61
C ILE A 307 -14.29 -17.18 3.81
N MET A 308 -14.20 -16.32 2.80
CA MET A 308 -12.96 -16.08 2.10
C MET A 308 -12.10 -15.15 2.93
N THR A 309 -10.81 -15.45 3.05
CA THR A 309 -9.86 -14.62 3.78
C THR A 309 -8.73 -14.17 2.87
N THR A 310 -8.44 -12.88 2.94
CA THR A 310 -7.41 -12.21 2.17
C THR A 310 -6.26 -11.89 3.11
N PRO A 311 -5.08 -12.53 3.00
CA PRO A 311 -3.88 -12.05 3.68
C PRO A 311 -3.68 -10.57 3.34
N TYR A 312 -3.75 -9.71 4.34
CA TYR A 312 -3.93 -8.27 4.14
C TYR A 312 -2.71 -7.44 4.54
N PHE A 313 -1.93 -7.96 5.49
CA PHE A 313 -0.70 -7.33 5.93
C PHE A 313 0.38 -8.37 6.20
N GLN A 314 1.46 -8.28 5.44
CA GLN A 314 2.59 -9.20 5.46
C GLN A 314 3.84 -8.35 5.63
N VAL A 315 4.76 -8.76 6.49
CA VAL A 315 5.95 -7.96 6.81
C VAL A 315 7.22 -8.77 6.59
N ALA A 316 8.22 -8.15 5.96
CA ALA A 316 9.56 -8.68 5.84
C ALA A 316 10.62 -7.64 6.22
N LEU A 317 11.81 -8.13 6.55
CA LEU A 317 12.96 -7.30 6.90
C LEU A 317 14.11 -7.58 5.93
N ASN A 318 14.81 -6.54 5.49
CA ASN A 318 15.97 -6.68 4.63
C ASN A 318 17.11 -7.40 5.35
N ARG A 319 17.72 -8.37 4.68
CA ARG A 319 18.84 -9.17 5.19
C ARG A 319 20.08 -8.33 5.54
N ASP A 320 20.28 -7.18 4.92
CA ASP A 320 21.42 -6.30 5.22
C ASP A 320 21.43 -5.82 6.67
N LEU A 321 20.28 -5.81 7.35
CA LEU A 321 20.19 -5.59 8.79
C LEU A 321 21.05 -6.59 9.58
N GLU A 322 21.28 -7.81 9.09
CA GLU A 322 22.15 -8.78 9.77
C GLU A 322 23.62 -8.32 9.87
N GLN A 323 24.03 -7.36 9.04
CA GLN A 323 25.39 -6.81 9.02
C GLN A 323 25.59 -5.70 10.06
N ASP A 324 24.52 -5.08 10.56
CA ASP A 324 24.55 -4.03 11.57
C ASP A 324 23.61 -4.36 12.73
N ALA A 325 24.18 -4.87 13.82
CA ALA A 325 23.42 -5.26 15.01
C ALA A 325 22.63 -4.10 15.64
N ALA A 326 23.14 -2.87 15.59
CA ALA A 326 22.46 -1.71 16.18
C ALA A 326 21.27 -1.27 15.31
N ARG A 327 21.44 -1.26 13.99
CA ARG A 327 20.35 -0.97 13.04
C ARG A 327 19.28 -2.06 13.08
N ARG A 328 19.68 -3.34 13.14
CA ARG A 328 18.78 -4.48 13.34
C ARG A 328 17.97 -4.38 14.61
N GLU A 329 18.58 -4.01 15.74
CA GLU A 329 17.86 -3.84 16.99
C GLU A 329 16.76 -2.78 16.88
N LYS A 330 17.03 -1.66 16.19
CA LYS A 330 16.02 -0.63 15.91
C LYS A 330 14.91 -1.15 14.99
N ALA A 331 15.26 -1.82 13.88
CA ALA A 331 14.28 -2.39 12.96
C ALA A 331 13.36 -3.40 13.66
N MET A 332 13.91 -4.26 14.54
CA MET A 332 13.11 -5.20 15.33
C MET A 332 12.20 -4.50 16.35
N LYS A 333 12.61 -3.36 16.93
CA LYS A 333 11.72 -2.54 17.78
C LYS A 333 10.56 -1.95 16.97
N VAL A 334 10.84 -1.46 15.77
CA VAL A 334 9.80 -0.97 14.84
C VAL A 334 8.84 -2.11 14.49
N LEU A 335 9.36 -3.28 14.11
CA LEU A 335 8.56 -4.47 13.83
C LEU A 335 7.66 -4.85 15.01
N ASN A 336 8.19 -4.86 16.24
CA ASN A 336 7.41 -5.24 17.43
C ASN A 336 6.19 -4.33 17.62
N VAL A 337 6.36 -3.01 17.46
CA VAL A 337 5.26 -2.04 17.52
C VAL A 337 4.28 -2.26 16.37
N MET A 338 4.78 -2.46 15.15
CA MET A 338 3.98 -2.74 13.95
C MET A 338 3.06 -3.97 14.13
N LEU A 339 3.51 -4.98 14.87
CA LEU A 339 2.74 -6.21 15.09
C LEU A 339 1.79 -6.17 16.30
N SER A 340 1.76 -5.06 17.07
CA SER A 340 0.89 -4.91 18.24
C SER A 340 -0.61 -4.93 17.89
N GLU A 341 -1.46 -5.27 18.87
CA GLU A 341 -2.93 -5.24 18.71
C GLU A 341 -3.41 -3.85 18.26
N GLU A 342 -2.90 -2.80 18.89
CA GLU A 342 -3.26 -1.43 18.58
C GLU A 342 -2.80 -0.99 17.18
N ALA A 343 -1.63 -1.44 16.72
CA ALA A 343 -1.19 -1.19 15.34
C ALA A 343 -2.10 -1.93 14.35
N GLN A 344 -2.38 -3.21 14.60
CA GLN A 344 -3.23 -4.01 13.72
C GLN A 344 -4.62 -3.40 13.57
N ASN A 345 -5.23 -2.91 14.65
CA ASN A 345 -6.54 -2.23 14.60
C ASN A 345 -6.58 -0.96 13.72
N ARG A 346 -5.44 -0.51 13.17
CA ARG A 346 -5.33 0.65 12.26
C ARG A 346 -5.00 0.27 10.82
N ILE A 347 -4.80 -1.02 10.53
CA ILE A 347 -4.47 -1.51 9.17
C ILE A 347 -5.68 -1.40 8.23
N ILE A 348 -6.87 -1.56 8.79
CA ILE A 348 -8.14 -1.67 8.08
C ILE A 348 -9.03 -0.44 8.32
N SER A 349 -10.07 -0.31 7.50
CA SER A 349 -11.05 0.77 7.63
C SER A 349 -11.92 0.57 8.88
N ASP A 350 -12.53 1.66 9.37
CA ASP A 350 -13.47 1.56 10.49
C ASP A 350 -14.64 0.61 10.16
N GLY A 351 -14.97 -0.28 11.11
CA GLY A 351 -15.97 -1.35 10.95
C GLY A 351 -15.60 -2.55 10.09
N GLN A 352 -14.42 -2.55 9.49
CA GLN A 352 -13.89 -3.76 8.90
C GLN A 352 -13.45 -4.71 10.03
N ASP A 353 -13.58 -6.00 9.80
CA ASP A 353 -13.11 -7.03 10.72
C ASP A 353 -11.81 -7.59 10.18
N MET A 354 -10.82 -7.65 11.05
CA MET A 354 -9.56 -8.30 10.76
C MET A 354 -9.41 -9.55 11.62
N LEU A 355 -8.97 -10.61 10.96
CA LEU A 355 -8.58 -11.86 11.60
C LEU A 355 -7.07 -11.85 11.80
N SER A 356 -6.63 -11.53 13.02
CA SER A 356 -5.20 -11.64 13.37
C SER A 356 -4.72 -13.08 13.29
N TYR A 357 -3.53 -13.27 12.74
CA TYR A 357 -2.83 -14.56 12.74
C TYR A 357 -1.94 -14.75 13.97
N SER A 358 -1.78 -13.73 14.79
CA SER A 358 -1.03 -13.77 16.04
C SER A 358 -1.88 -14.28 17.21
N GLN A 359 -1.32 -15.21 17.97
CA GLN A 359 -1.86 -15.71 19.25
C GLN A 359 -1.91 -14.63 20.34
N ASN A 360 -1.11 -13.57 20.19
CA ASN A 360 -1.02 -12.48 21.16
C ASN A 360 -2.12 -11.43 20.99
N VAL A 361 -2.84 -11.46 19.86
CA VAL A 361 -3.91 -10.52 19.56
C VAL A 361 -5.23 -11.28 19.64
N PRO A 362 -6.16 -10.91 20.55
CA PRO A 362 -7.42 -11.61 20.68
C PRO A 362 -8.24 -11.45 19.39
N LEU A 363 -8.85 -12.54 18.93
CA LEU A 363 -9.80 -12.49 17.84
C LEU A 363 -11.02 -11.67 18.29
N ARG A 364 -11.26 -10.52 17.66
CA ARG A 364 -12.40 -9.64 17.93
C ARG A 364 -13.27 -9.56 16.68
N LEU A 365 -14.31 -10.40 16.63
CA LEU A 365 -15.39 -10.21 15.67
C LEU A 365 -16.29 -9.08 16.15
N THR A 366 -16.39 -8.02 15.36
CA THR A 366 -17.32 -6.92 15.53
C THR A 366 -18.78 -7.42 15.42
N GLU A 367 -19.72 -6.53 15.69
CA GLU A 367 -21.14 -6.82 15.49
C GLU A 367 -21.54 -6.94 14.00
N TYR A 368 -20.65 -6.61 13.07
CA TYR A 368 -20.88 -6.65 11.63
C TYR A 368 -20.65 -8.06 11.04
N LEU A 369 -19.80 -8.88 11.67
CA LEU A 369 -19.63 -10.31 11.36
C LEU A 369 -20.39 -11.25 12.30
N LYS A 370 -21.29 -10.74 13.16
CA LYS A 370 -22.01 -11.57 14.14
C LYS A 370 -22.79 -12.72 13.50
N ASP A 371 -23.34 -12.51 12.31
CA ASP A 371 -24.18 -13.47 11.60
C ASP A 371 -23.37 -14.67 11.05
N VAL A 372 -22.05 -14.54 10.95
CA VAL A 372 -21.12 -15.59 10.49
C VAL A 372 -20.13 -16.05 11.57
N ARG A 373 -20.36 -15.68 12.84
CA ARG A 373 -19.50 -16.05 13.97
C ARG A 373 -19.23 -17.56 14.04
N SER A 374 -20.26 -18.39 13.84
CA SER A 374 -20.08 -19.85 13.88
C SER A 374 -19.16 -20.35 12.78
N VAL A 375 -19.17 -19.74 11.59
CA VAL A 375 -18.28 -20.10 10.47
C VAL A 375 -16.82 -19.85 10.83
N VAL A 376 -16.54 -18.73 11.51
CA VAL A 376 -15.21 -18.39 12.02
C VAL A 376 -14.79 -19.33 13.16
N GLU A 377 -15.70 -19.60 14.11
CA GLU A 377 -15.43 -20.49 15.26
C GLU A 377 -15.23 -21.96 14.84
N GLU A 378 -15.89 -22.40 13.77
CA GLU A 378 -15.69 -23.71 13.12
C GLU A 378 -14.44 -23.76 12.22
N ASN A 379 -13.74 -22.63 12.06
CA ASN A 379 -12.54 -22.48 11.22
C ASN A 379 -12.81 -22.81 9.73
N HIS A 380 -14.01 -22.54 9.24
CA HIS A 380 -14.33 -22.60 7.81
C HIS A 380 -13.94 -21.29 7.11
N MET A 381 -12.63 -21.03 7.14
CA MET A 381 -12.01 -19.87 6.53
C MET A 381 -11.03 -20.35 5.46
N TYR A 382 -11.21 -19.89 4.23
CA TYR A 382 -10.33 -20.24 3.12
C TYR A 382 -9.43 -19.06 2.80
N ILE A 383 -8.11 -19.28 2.79
CA ILE A 383 -7.13 -18.25 2.41
C ILE A 383 -7.03 -18.28 0.89
N ARG A 384 -7.34 -17.17 0.20
CA ARG A 384 -7.23 -17.12 -1.27
C ARG A 384 -5.82 -17.35 -1.79
N ILE A 385 -5.71 -17.81 -3.02
CA ILE A 385 -4.47 -17.75 -3.81
C ILE A 385 -4.35 -16.35 -4.39
N ALA A 386 -3.17 -15.76 -4.27
CA ALA A 386 -2.96 -14.34 -4.49
C ALA A 386 -1.68 -14.05 -5.29
N SER A 387 -1.29 -14.96 -6.19
CA SER A 387 -0.17 -14.70 -7.10
C SER A 387 -0.60 -13.85 -8.28
N ASN A 388 0.32 -13.03 -8.78
CA ASN A 388 0.04 -12.01 -9.79
C ASN A 388 -0.61 -12.57 -11.07
N ASP A 389 -0.10 -13.70 -11.55
CA ASP A 389 -0.63 -14.46 -12.67
C ASP A 389 -2.07 -14.94 -12.42
N PHE A 390 -2.35 -15.53 -11.25
CA PHE A 390 -3.65 -16.11 -10.93
C PHE A 390 -4.76 -15.07 -10.96
N PHE A 391 -4.49 -13.87 -10.45
CA PHE A 391 -5.40 -12.72 -10.56
C PHE A 391 -5.60 -12.27 -12.01
N ALA A 392 -4.53 -12.06 -12.77
CA ALA A 392 -4.62 -11.59 -14.16
C ALA A 392 -5.39 -12.58 -15.04
N VAL A 393 -5.08 -13.88 -14.91
CA VAL A 393 -5.77 -14.96 -15.63
C VAL A 393 -7.21 -15.09 -15.15
N SER A 394 -7.49 -14.93 -13.85
CA SER A 394 -8.86 -14.89 -13.33
C SER A 394 -9.66 -13.75 -13.95
N LYS A 395 -9.09 -12.55 -14.04
CA LYS A 395 -9.76 -11.41 -14.68
C LYS A 395 -10.13 -11.73 -16.12
N ASP A 396 -9.19 -12.22 -16.91
CA ASP A 396 -9.44 -12.58 -18.32
C ASP A 396 -10.51 -13.68 -18.45
N VAL A 397 -10.29 -14.83 -17.81
CA VAL A 397 -11.11 -16.03 -18.00
C VAL A 397 -12.51 -15.85 -17.42
N VAL A 398 -12.63 -15.32 -16.20
CA VAL A 398 -13.94 -15.13 -15.56
C VAL A 398 -14.75 -14.06 -16.30
N SER A 399 -14.12 -12.97 -16.76
CA SER A 399 -14.84 -11.97 -17.56
C SER A 399 -15.41 -12.58 -18.84
N LYS A 400 -14.64 -13.45 -19.53
CA LYS A 400 -15.12 -14.18 -20.71
C LYS A 400 -16.22 -15.20 -20.40
N MET A 401 -16.22 -15.80 -19.21
CA MET A 401 -17.35 -16.63 -18.77
C MET A 401 -18.61 -15.78 -18.56
N ILE A 402 -18.49 -14.64 -17.88
CA ILE A 402 -19.61 -13.70 -17.63
C ILE A 402 -20.17 -13.13 -18.93
N ALA A 403 -19.31 -12.82 -19.90
CA ALA A 403 -19.70 -12.38 -21.25
C ALA A 403 -20.33 -13.50 -22.12
N GLY A 404 -20.33 -14.75 -21.64
CA GLY A 404 -20.83 -15.92 -22.38
C GLY A 404 -19.90 -16.42 -23.49
N GLU A 405 -18.65 -15.96 -23.51
CA GLU A 405 -17.64 -16.36 -24.50
C GLU A 405 -17.01 -17.73 -24.18
N TYR A 406 -16.89 -18.07 -22.88
CA TYR A 406 -16.35 -19.34 -22.41
C TYR A 406 -17.38 -20.20 -21.68
N THR A 407 -17.49 -21.45 -22.11
CA THR A 407 -18.05 -22.55 -21.29
C THR A 407 -17.06 -22.95 -20.19
N ALA A 408 -17.53 -23.64 -19.14
CA ALA A 408 -16.66 -24.10 -18.05
C ALA A 408 -15.43 -24.92 -18.52
N PRO A 409 -15.54 -25.90 -19.44
CA PRO A 409 -14.37 -26.62 -19.94
C PRO A 409 -13.38 -25.72 -20.72
N GLN A 410 -13.88 -24.76 -21.51
CA GLN A 410 -13.04 -23.81 -22.23
C GLN A 410 -12.32 -22.87 -21.27
N ALA A 411 -13.02 -22.40 -20.23
CA ALA A 411 -12.46 -21.56 -19.18
C ALA A 411 -11.35 -22.28 -18.42
N TYR A 412 -11.58 -23.53 -18.00
CA TYR A 412 -10.56 -24.38 -17.38
C TYR A 412 -9.31 -24.53 -18.27
N GLN A 413 -9.50 -24.88 -19.54
CA GLN A 413 -8.39 -25.05 -20.49
C GLN A 413 -7.63 -23.76 -20.74
N ALA A 414 -8.34 -22.64 -20.91
CA ALA A 414 -7.74 -21.33 -21.12
C ALA A 414 -6.94 -20.88 -19.88
N PHE A 415 -7.53 -21.02 -18.69
CA PHE A 415 -6.87 -20.67 -17.43
C PHE A 415 -5.59 -21.49 -17.25
N ASN A 416 -5.70 -22.82 -17.37
CA ASN A 416 -4.57 -23.72 -17.23
C ASN A 416 -3.46 -23.42 -18.26
N SER A 417 -3.83 -23.14 -19.50
CA SER A 417 -2.86 -22.80 -20.55
C SER A 417 -2.16 -21.48 -20.30
N GLN A 418 -2.86 -20.47 -19.76
CA GLN A 418 -2.26 -19.18 -19.42
C GLN A 418 -1.32 -19.28 -18.21
N LEU A 419 -1.67 -20.06 -17.17
CA LEU A 419 -0.76 -20.34 -16.06
C LEU A 419 0.51 -21.09 -16.50
N LEU A 420 0.41 -21.95 -17.51
CA LEU A 420 1.53 -22.74 -18.04
C LEU A 420 2.33 -22.02 -19.13
N ALA A 421 1.79 -20.97 -19.74
CA ALA A 421 2.53 -20.14 -20.68
C ALA A 421 3.71 -19.51 -19.94
N GLU A 422 4.87 -19.37 -20.58
CA GLU A 422 5.95 -18.56 -20.01
C GLU A 422 5.46 -17.12 -19.84
N ASP A 423 5.95 -16.42 -18.81
CA ASP A 423 5.69 -14.98 -18.73
C ASP A 423 6.25 -14.41 -20.02
N GLY A 424 5.36 -13.81 -20.80
CA GLY A 424 5.77 -12.98 -21.90
C GLY A 424 6.46 -11.75 -21.32
N SER A 425 7.68 -11.88 -20.82
CA SER A 425 8.62 -10.77 -20.76
C SER A 425 8.98 -10.46 -22.21
N ALA A 426 8.00 -10.00 -23.00
CA ALA A 426 8.33 -9.10 -24.07
C ALA A 426 9.15 -8.01 -23.40
N ASP A 427 10.38 -7.77 -23.87
CA ASP A 427 11.27 -6.75 -23.33
C ASP A 427 10.44 -5.50 -23.03
N GLU A 428 10.14 -5.27 -21.74
CA GLU A 428 9.28 -4.16 -21.37
C GLU A 428 10.02 -2.90 -21.77
N GLU A 429 9.35 -2.04 -22.55
CA GLU A 429 9.99 -0.85 -23.08
C GLU A 429 10.54 0.01 -21.93
N ILE A 430 11.85 0.29 -21.99
CA ILE A 430 12.49 1.23 -21.08
C ILE A 430 11.99 2.64 -21.46
N VAL A 431 11.25 3.26 -20.55
CA VAL A 431 10.66 4.60 -20.77
C VAL A 431 11.46 5.70 -20.07
N LEU A 432 12.30 5.34 -19.10
CA LEU A 432 13.09 6.28 -18.32
C LEU A 432 14.41 5.63 -17.89
N THR A 433 15.52 6.35 -18.06
CA THR A 433 16.84 5.95 -17.54
C THR A 433 17.29 7.02 -16.55
N SER A 434 17.59 6.61 -15.32
CA SER A 434 18.26 7.50 -14.35
C SER A 434 19.75 7.21 -14.31
N GLY A 435 20.57 8.21 -14.61
CA GLY A 435 22.03 8.08 -14.56
C GLY A 435 22.62 8.15 -13.14
N GLN A 436 21.81 8.47 -12.12
CA GLN A 436 22.24 8.66 -10.73
C GLN A 436 21.20 8.14 -9.75
N SER A 437 21.63 7.85 -8.52
CA SER A 437 20.75 7.52 -7.41
C SER A 437 20.54 8.73 -6.49
N TYR A 438 19.31 8.95 -6.06
CA TYR A 438 18.91 9.98 -5.10
C TYR A 438 18.17 9.33 -3.93
N SER A 439 18.68 9.56 -2.71
CA SER A 439 18.08 9.02 -1.48
C SER A 439 16.71 9.62 -1.19
N ASN A 440 15.83 8.84 -0.58
CA ASN A 440 14.55 9.29 -0.07
C ASN A 440 14.53 9.60 1.43
N VAL A 441 15.63 9.36 2.14
CA VAL A 441 15.79 9.79 3.53
C VAL A 441 15.70 11.30 3.60
N PHE A 442 14.87 11.81 4.51
CA PHE A 442 14.79 13.24 4.77
C PHE A 442 16.03 13.75 5.52
N HIS A 443 16.72 14.74 4.96
CA HIS A 443 17.81 15.45 5.63
C HIS A 443 17.34 16.81 6.17
N ALA A 444 17.78 17.16 7.38
CA ALA A 444 17.41 18.43 8.03
C ALA A 444 17.78 19.67 7.18
N THR A 445 18.82 19.55 6.35
CA THR A 445 19.20 20.53 5.34
C THR A 445 19.04 19.93 3.95
N GLY A 446 18.05 20.39 3.21
CA GLY A 446 17.79 19.98 1.81
C GLY A 446 16.53 19.14 1.63
N GLY A 447 16.07 18.43 2.66
CA GLY A 447 14.93 17.52 2.57
C GLY A 447 15.28 16.20 1.91
N SER A 448 14.31 15.59 1.21
CA SER A 448 14.48 14.33 0.47
C SER A 448 14.89 14.60 -0.98
N ALA A 449 16.08 14.13 -1.38
CA ALA A 449 16.63 14.39 -2.71
C ALA A 449 15.78 13.76 -3.83
N SER A 450 15.37 12.50 -3.67
CA SER A 450 14.47 11.82 -4.62
C SER A 450 13.12 12.54 -4.77
N SER A 451 12.50 12.92 -3.65
CA SER A 451 11.24 13.67 -3.68
C SER A 451 11.41 15.00 -4.40
N SER A 452 12.55 15.67 -4.22
CA SER A 452 12.86 16.92 -4.92
C SER A 452 13.02 16.71 -6.43
N VAL A 453 13.73 15.67 -6.87
CA VAL A 453 13.83 15.29 -8.28
C VAL A 453 12.44 15.13 -8.90
N MET A 454 11.55 14.39 -8.22
CA MET A 454 10.19 14.14 -8.70
C MET A 454 9.35 15.42 -8.75
N ALA A 455 9.35 16.21 -7.66
CA ALA A 455 8.64 17.48 -7.58
C ALA A 455 9.12 18.48 -8.64
N ASN A 456 10.44 18.58 -8.85
CA ASN A 456 11.03 19.51 -9.81
C ASN A 456 10.75 19.09 -11.25
N THR A 457 10.83 17.79 -11.55
CA THR A 457 10.46 17.25 -12.87
C THR A 457 8.99 17.55 -13.16
N LEU A 458 8.08 17.22 -12.24
CA LEU A 458 6.65 17.48 -12.41
C LEU A 458 6.33 18.98 -12.51
N ARG A 459 7.03 19.85 -11.77
CA ARG A 459 6.89 21.30 -11.92
C ARG A 459 7.15 21.74 -13.36
N GLY A 460 8.19 21.18 -14.00
CA GLY A 460 8.49 21.38 -15.41
C GLY A 460 7.39 20.84 -16.33
N VAL A 461 6.87 19.64 -16.06
CA VAL A 461 5.77 19.03 -16.82
C VAL A 461 4.49 19.87 -16.77
N TYR A 462 4.16 20.41 -15.60
CA TYR A 462 2.98 21.26 -15.41
C TYR A 462 3.20 22.71 -15.87
N GLY A 463 4.45 23.14 -16.05
CA GLY A 463 4.80 24.49 -16.47
C GLY A 463 4.48 25.57 -15.43
N THR A 464 4.52 25.25 -14.13
CA THR A 464 4.20 26.19 -13.05
C THR A 464 5.44 26.76 -12.36
N ASP A 465 5.32 27.94 -11.74
CA ASP A 465 6.41 28.57 -10.99
C ASP A 465 6.80 27.76 -9.75
N VAL A 466 5.79 27.20 -9.07
CA VAL A 466 5.92 26.47 -7.82
C VAL A 466 5.15 25.15 -7.91
N LEU A 467 5.70 24.11 -7.28
CA LEU A 467 4.99 22.87 -6.99
C LEU A 467 5.06 22.58 -5.49
N ILE A 468 3.95 22.17 -4.89
CA ILE A 468 3.85 21.72 -3.49
C ILE A 468 3.18 20.35 -3.50
N ALA A 469 3.78 19.36 -2.85
CA ALA A 469 3.21 18.02 -2.74
C ALA A 469 3.28 17.51 -1.30
N THR A 470 2.30 16.68 -0.92
CA THR A 470 2.34 15.94 0.34
C THR A 470 3.49 14.91 0.32
N ALA A 471 4.05 14.59 1.49
CA ALA A 471 5.22 13.70 1.59
C ALA A 471 5.02 12.31 0.95
N ASN A 472 3.79 11.82 0.97
CA ASN A 472 3.40 10.54 0.40
C ASN A 472 3.12 10.57 -1.11
N SER A 473 3.46 11.67 -1.81
CA SER A 473 3.22 11.86 -3.25
C SER A 473 4.13 11.01 -4.16
N PHE A 474 5.27 10.57 -3.63
CA PHE A 474 6.31 9.87 -4.38
C PHE A 474 6.72 8.60 -3.65
N THR A 475 7.14 7.58 -4.41
CA THR A 475 7.68 6.36 -3.81
C THR A 475 9.19 6.36 -3.78
N GLY A 476 9.74 5.98 -2.62
CA GLY A 476 11.11 5.51 -2.45
C GLY A 476 12.23 6.38 -3.03
N SER A 477 13.42 5.79 -3.11
CA SER A 477 14.57 6.42 -3.77
C SER A 477 14.43 6.37 -5.28
N VAL A 478 14.96 7.38 -5.96
CA VAL A 478 15.25 7.28 -7.40
C VAL A 478 16.56 6.52 -7.52
N LEU A 479 16.53 5.33 -8.08
CA LEU A 479 17.71 4.49 -8.31
C LEU A 479 18.37 4.78 -9.66
N GLN A 480 19.69 4.61 -9.73
CA GLN A 480 20.43 4.54 -10.97
C GLN A 480 20.09 3.24 -11.71
N ALA A 481 19.05 3.30 -12.55
CA ALA A 481 18.49 2.15 -13.22
C ALA A 481 17.75 2.56 -14.50
N ASP A 482 17.46 1.56 -15.32
CA ASP A 482 16.46 1.64 -16.38
C ASP A 482 15.09 1.26 -15.80
N TYR A 483 14.07 2.06 -16.12
CA TYR A 483 12.70 1.90 -15.64
C TYR A 483 11.81 1.53 -16.81
N THR A 484 11.10 0.41 -16.66
CA THR A 484 10.00 0.05 -17.54
C THR A 484 8.79 0.95 -17.26
N GLN A 485 7.78 0.91 -18.13
CA GLN A 485 6.56 1.69 -17.91
C GLN A 485 5.90 1.41 -16.55
N LYS A 486 5.86 0.13 -16.11
CA LYS A 486 5.29 -0.27 -14.81
C LYS A 486 6.12 0.30 -13.64
N MET A 487 7.44 0.22 -13.74
CA MET A 487 8.36 0.75 -12.73
C MET A 487 8.27 2.27 -12.63
N ALA A 488 8.33 2.98 -13.76
CA ALA A 488 8.21 4.44 -13.79
C ALA A 488 6.85 4.90 -13.25
N ALA A 489 5.76 4.19 -13.57
CA ALA A 489 4.43 4.51 -13.04
C ALA A 489 4.33 4.34 -11.52
N SER A 490 5.16 3.49 -10.91
CA SER A 490 5.21 3.28 -9.45
C SER A 490 5.91 4.43 -8.72
N MET A 491 6.62 5.33 -9.43
CA MET A 491 7.30 6.49 -8.83
C MET A 491 6.32 7.54 -8.24
N ILE A 492 5.05 7.50 -8.63
CA ILE A 492 3.98 8.39 -8.15
C ILE A 492 3.01 7.60 -7.28
N MET A 493 2.77 8.07 -6.05
CA MET A 493 1.84 7.46 -5.10
C MET A 493 1.04 8.54 -4.36
N PRO A 494 -0.13 8.25 -3.77
CA PRO A 494 -1.05 7.18 -4.16
C PRO A 494 -1.42 7.22 -5.64
N ASN A 495 -2.01 6.13 -6.14
CA ASN A 495 -2.66 6.12 -7.46
C ASN A 495 -3.78 7.18 -7.56
N SER A 496 -4.40 7.56 -6.43
CA SER A 496 -5.42 8.60 -6.32
C SER A 496 -4.85 10.01 -6.06
N LEU A 497 -3.57 10.24 -6.34
CA LEU A 497 -2.97 11.56 -6.21
C LEU A 497 -3.51 12.51 -7.30
N MET A 498 -4.09 13.63 -6.88
CA MET A 498 -4.64 14.67 -7.75
C MET A 498 -3.69 15.86 -7.86
N SER A 499 -3.73 16.52 -9.01
CA SER A 499 -3.08 17.82 -9.24
C SER A 499 -4.12 18.92 -9.38
N ARG A 500 -3.88 20.07 -8.75
CA ARG A 500 -4.67 21.30 -8.94
C ARG A 500 -3.78 22.50 -9.19
N GLN A 501 -4.03 23.22 -10.28
CA GLN A 501 -3.27 24.41 -10.67
C GLN A 501 -4.03 25.70 -10.38
N ARG A 502 -3.36 26.69 -9.78
CA ARG A 502 -3.94 28.02 -9.49
C ARG A 502 -2.90 29.13 -9.63
N THR A 503 -3.35 30.33 -9.96
CA THR A 503 -2.58 31.54 -9.71
C THR A 503 -2.80 32.01 -8.26
N MET A 504 -1.71 32.25 -7.54
CA MET A 504 -1.69 32.71 -6.16
C MET A 504 -0.85 33.99 -6.02
N THR A 505 -1.28 34.88 -5.15
CA THR A 505 -0.43 35.92 -4.55
C THR A 505 0.57 35.27 -3.59
N GLY A 506 1.65 35.97 -3.24
CA GLY A 506 2.62 35.44 -2.28
C GLY A 506 2.05 35.27 -0.88
N ALA A 507 1.05 36.07 -0.49
CA ALA A 507 0.30 35.86 0.75
C ALA A 507 -0.50 34.54 0.73
N GLU A 508 -1.15 34.22 -0.39
CA GLU A 508 -1.89 32.97 -0.57
C GLU A 508 -0.94 31.76 -0.61
N LEU A 509 0.20 31.88 -1.31
CA LEU A 509 1.22 30.83 -1.31
C LEU A 509 1.76 30.58 0.10
N LYS A 510 2.00 31.62 0.90
CA LYS A 510 2.39 31.46 2.32
C LYS A 510 1.35 30.70 3.13
N ALA A 511 0.06 30.99 2.93
CA ALA A 511 -1.02 30.30 3.61
C ALA A 511 -1.10 28.82 3.17
N ALA A 512 -0.98 28.54 1.88
CA ALA A 512 -0.98 27.18 1.35
C ALA A 512 0.21 26.37 1.92
N VAL A 513 1.44 26.88 1.80
CA VAL A 513 2.64 26.20 2.34
C VAL A 513 2.50 25.99 3.85
N ARG A 514 1.92 26.95 4.59
CA ARG A 514 1.66 26.79 6.02
C ARG A 514 0.73 25.60 6.29
N ALA A 515 -0.37 25.47 5.54
CA ALA A 515 -1.30 24.35 5.71
C ALA A 515 -0.65 22.98 5.44
N PHE A 516 0.27 22.90 4.47
CA PHE A 516 1.05 21.68 4.21
C PHE A 516 2.09 21.38 5.30
N VAL A 517 2.76 22.41 5.86
CA VAL A 517 3.83 22.24 6.86
C VAL A 517 3.28 22.02 8.28
N GLU A 518 2.24 22.75 8.66
CA GLU A 518 1.70 22.76 10.03
C GLU A 518 0.48 21.84 10.17
N GLY A 519 -0.09 21.40 9.05
CA GLY A 519 -1.37 20.68 8.98
C GLY A 519 -2.58 21.61 9.02
N CYS A 520 -3.73 21.08 8.62
CA CYS A 520 -5.04 21.75 8.71
C CYS A 520 -6.15 20.73 9.00
N GLU A 521 -7.29 21.22 9.50
CA GLU A 521 -8.45 20.36 9.75
C GLU A 521 -8.95 19.72 8.44
N GLY A 522 -9.17 18.40 8.45
CA GLY A 522 -9.53 17.63 7.26
C GLY A 522 -8.35 17.32 6.31
N GLY A 523 -7.20 17.98 6.49
CA GLY A 523 -5.98 17.73 5.74
C GLY A 523 -5.02 16.76 6.46
N PHE A 524 -3.85 16.57 5.87
CA PHE A 524 -2.77 15.77 6.47
C PHE A 524 -1.98 16.60 7.49
N VAL A 525 -1.64 15.99 8.63
CA VAL A 525 -0.84 16.62 9.68
C VAL A 525 0.52 15.90 9.75
N PRO A 526 1.63 16.58 9.43
CA PRO A 526 2.96 15.98 9.56
C PRO A 526 3.22 15.49 10.99
N PHE A 527 3.67 14.24 11.11
CA PHE A 527 3.91 13.54 12.38
C PHE A 527 5.39 13.22 12.63
N ASN A 528 6.24 13.38 11.61
CA ASN A 528 7.70 13.32 11.70
C ASN A 528 8.35 14.10 10.53
N ARG A 529 9.68 14.11 10.47
CA ARG A 529 10.44 14.86 9.45
C ARG A 529 10.15 14.38 8.03
N GLY A 530 10.10 13.05 7.84
CA GLY A 530 9.76 12.43 6.56
C GLY A 530 8.38 12.79 6.03
N SER A 531 7.45 13.14 6.93
CA SER A 531 6.08 13.54 6.58
C SER A 531 5.90 15.02 6.22
N LEU A 532 6.97 15.82 6.24
CA LEU A 532 6.94 17.21 5.78
C LEU A 532 6.75 17.30 4.27
N PRO A 533 6.08 18.35 3.75
CA PRO A 533 5.82 18.48 2.32
C PRO A 533 7.10 18.66 1.53
N VAL A 534 7.04 18.28 0.26
CA VAL A 534 8.07 18.60 -0.74
C VAL A 534 7.62 19.79 -1.57
N VAL A 535 8.53 20.74 -1.79
CA VAL A 535 8.28 21.91 -2.63
C VAL A 535 9.37 22.06 -3.68
N SER A 536 9.00 22.65 -4.82
CA SER A 536 9.95 23.03 -5.88
C SER A 536 9.67 24.43 -6.38
N GLY A 537 10.74 25.16 -6.73
CA GLY A 537 10.71 26.57 -7.13
C GLY A 537 10.72 27.58 -5.99
N ILE A 538 10.65 27.09 -4.76
CA ILE A 538 10.82 27.84 -3.52
C ILE A 538 11.65 27.00 -2.53
N ALA A 539 12.20 27.65 -1.51
CA ALA A 539 12.76 26.98 -0.35
C ALA A 539 12.07 27.46 0.94
N VAL A 540 11.82 26.54 1.88
CA VAL A 540 11.08 26.80 3.11
C VAL A 540 11.95 26.62 4.35
N GLU A 541 11.74 27.46 5.34
CA GLU A 541 12.37 27.35 6.66
C GLU A 541 11.32 26.91 7.68
N VAL A 542 11.57 25.78 8.34
CA VAL A 542 10.64 25.17 9.28
C VAL A 542 11.31 25.01 10.63
N LYS A 543 10.62 25.42 11.69
CA LYS A 543 11.02 25.18 13.06
C LYS A 543 10.43 23.87 13.54
N GLU A 544 11.25 23.01 14.12
CA GLU A 544 10.81 21.77 14.77
C GLU A 544 10.76 21.99 16.29
N ALA A 545 9.62 21.67 16.92
CA ALA A 545 9.47 21.76 18.37
C ALA A 545 8.53 20.67 18.89
N SER A 546 9.05 19.76 19.71
CA SER A 546 8.26 18.70 20.38
C SER A 546 7.39 17.87 19.41
N GLY A 547 7.92 17.55 18.22
CA GLY A 547 7.20 16.79 17.20
C GLY A 547 6.18 17.61 16.38
N SER A 548 6.12 18.92 16.58
CA SER A 548 5.34 19.85 15.76
C SER A 548 6.23 20.69 14.88
N TYR A 549 5.68 21.12 13.74
CA TYR A 549 6.39 21.90 12.73
C TYR A 549 5.72 23.27 12.57
N THR A 550 6.53 24.31 12.38
CA THR A 550 6.04 25.68 12.18
C THR A 550 6.78 26.32 11.01
N LEU A 551 6.04 26.82 10.02
CA LEU A 551 6.60 27.54 8.90
C LEU A 551 7.07 28.93 9.37
N THR A 552 8.37 29.18 9.20
CA THR A 552 9.03 30.43 9.62
C THR A 552 9.49 31.31 8.47
N GLY A 553 9.72 30.73 7.28
CA GLY A 553 10.16 31.50 6.13
C GLY A 553 9.91 30.79 4.81
N ILE A 554 9.75 31.58 3.75
CA ILE A 554 9.73 31.11 2.36
C ILE A 554 10.63 32.03 1.55
N THR A 555 11.49 31.43 0.74
CA THR A 555 12.32 32.14 -0.23
C THR A 555 12.06 31.65 -1.64
N ARG A 556 12.12 32.56 -2.61
CA ARG A 556 12.06 32.29 -4.05
C ARG A 556 13.23 33.00 -4.70
N ASN A 557 14.01 32.28 -5.51
CA ASN A 557 15.24 32.82 -6.14
C ASN A 557 16.20 33.46 -5.12
N GLY A 558 16.31 32.88 -3.92
CA GLY A 558 17.16 33.37 -2.84
C GLY A 558 16.69 34.66 -2.15
N GLN A 559 15.48 35.16 -2.46
CA GLN A 559 14.88 36.32 -1.80
C GLN A 559 13.63 35.92 -1.02
N PRO A 560 13.32 36.58 0.12
CA PRO A 560 12.05 36.36 0.81
C PRO A 560 10.85 36.60 -0.09
N LEU A 561 9.88 35.67 -0.08
CA LEU A 561 8.65 35.79 -0.85
C LEU A 561 7.84 37.00 -0.35
N LYS A 562 7.44 37.90 -1.25
CA LYS A 562 6.63 39.08 -0.92
C LYS A 562 5.15 38.76 -1.05
N ASP A 563 4.31 39.45 -0.28
CA ASP A 563 2.86 39.16 -0.25
C ASP A 563 2.16 39.46 -1.59
N ASP A 564 2.68 40.42 -2.36
CA ASP A 564 2.17 40.87 -3.65
C ASP A 564 2.80 40.17 -4.86
N ASP A 565 3.73 39.23 -4.64
CA ASP A 565 4.25 38.38 -5.72
C ASP A 565 3.10 37.60 -6.36
N THR A 566 3.12 37.40 -7.68
CA THR A 566 2.15 36.55 -8.38
C THR A 566 2.86 35.32 -8.93
N VAL A 567 2.31 34.15 -8.64
CA VAL A 567 2.90 32.85 -9.01
C VAL A 567 1.85 31.87 -9.47
N THR A 568 2.21 31.02 -10.42
CA THR A 568 1.45 29.82 -10.78
C THR A 568 1.90 28.66 -9.90
N VAL A 569 0.94 27.97 -9.28
CA VAL A 569 1.20 26.93 -8.28
C VAL A 569 0.46 25.67 -8.68
N THR A 570 1.18 24.55 -8.69
CA THR A 570 0.59 23.21 -8.73
C THR A 570 0.64 22.60 -7.33
N CYS A 571 -0.51 22.17 -6.80
CA CYS A 571 -0.60 21.41 -5.56
C CYS A 571 -0.88 19.94 -5.88
N LEU A 572 -0.18 19.02 -5.22
CA LEU A 572 -0.42 17.58 -5.29
C LEU A 572 -0.88 17.05 -3.92
N ALA A 573 -2.04 16.41 -3.88
CA ALA A 573 -2.62 15.77 -2.69
C ALA A 573 -3.73 14.80 -3.11
N THR A 574 -4.21 13.94 -2.21
CA THR A 574 -5.45 13.19 -2.45
C THR A 574 -6.65 14.16 -2.50
N GLU A 575 -7.75 13.76 -3.14
CA GLU A 575 -8.94 14.62 -3.30
C GLU A 575 -9.42 15.23 -1.97
N LYS A 576 -9.66 14.39 -0.96
CA LYS A 576 -10.06 14.81 0.39
C LYS A 576 -9.09 15.83 1.00
N GLN A 577 -7.79 15.58 0.88
CA GLN A 577 -6.78 16.49 1.42
C GLN A 577 -6.73 17.79 0.61
N MET A 578 -6.87 17.72 -0.72
CA MET A 578 -6.87 18.86 -1.62
C MET A 578 -8.02 19.83 -1.32
N GLU A 579 -9.21 19.31 -1.03
CA GLU A 579 -10.37 20.11 -0.60
C GLU A 579 -10.06 20.88 0.67
N ALA A 580 -9.54 20.22 1.71
CA ALA A 580 -9.18 20.86 2.97
C ALA A 580 -8.07 21.91 2.79
N LEU A 581 -7.02 21.58 2.03
CA LEU A 581 -5.85 22.43 1.81
C LEU A 581 -6.18 23.70 1.01
N LEU A 582 -7.18 23.65 0.12
CA LEU A 582 -7.52 24.74 -0.80
C LEU A 582 -8.93 25.33 -0.59
N ALA A 583 -9.59 25.01 0.52
CA ALA A 583 -10.93 25.46 0.89
C ALA A 583 -11.10 26.99 0.90
N SER A 584 -10.02 27.75 1.11
CA SER A 584 -10.05 29.22 1.16
C SER A 584 -10.31 29.90 -0.19
N GLY A 585 -10.34 29.15 -1.30
CA GLY A 585 -10.96 29.58 -2.57
C GLY A 585 -10.36 30.80 -3.28
N SER A 586 -9.32 31.44 -2.75
CA SER A 586 -8.94 32.80 -3.17
C SER A 586 -8.11 32.88 -4.46
N GLY A 587 -7.39 31.81 -4.82
CA GLY A 587 -6.61 31.74 -6.07
C GLY A 587 -7.47 31.51 -7.32
N THR A 588 -7.04 32.00 -8.48
CA THR A 588 -7.77 31.76 -9.75
C THR A 588 -7.45 30.36 -10.28
N PRO A 589 -8.43 29.45 -10.46
CA PRO A 589 -8.19 28.13 -11.05
C PRO A 589 -7.66 28.23 -12.48
N LEU A 590 -6.69 27.38 -12.84
CA LEU A 590 -6.06 27.36 -14.17
C LEU A 590 -6.47 26.14 -15.02
N ALA A 591 -6.81 25.01 -14.39
CA ALA A 591 -7.21 23.78 -15.04
C ALA A 591 -8.08 22.93 -14.11
N GLU A 592 -8.86 22.00 -14.69
CA GLU A 592 -9.56 20.95 -13.94
C GLU A 592 -8.56 19.97 -13.32
N ASP A 593 -9.00 19.27 -12.27
CA ASP A 593 -8.14 18.33 -11.56
C ASP A 593 -7.74 17.17 -12.48
N THR A 594 -6.47 16.76 -12.43
CA THR A 594 -5.98 15.60 -13.19
C THR A 594 -5.19 14.64 -12.32
N TRP A 595 -5.30 13.34 -12.58
CA TRP A 595 -4.50 12.32 -11.90
C TRP A 595 -3.02 12.49 -12.23
N VAL A 596 -2.19 12.62 -11.20
CA VAL A 596 -0.75 12.85 -11.37
C VAL A 596 -0.09 11.67 -12.07
N LYS A 597 -0.54 10.44 -11.78
CA LYS A 597 -0.02 9.23 -12.38
C LYS A 597 -0.17 9.21 -13.90
N ASP A 598 -1.31 9.69 -14.42
CA ASP A 598 -1.55 9.75 -15.87
C ASP A 598 -0.62 10.77 -16.53
N ARG A 599 -0.49 11.97 -15.95
CA ARG A 599 0.43 13.00 -16.42
C ARG A 599 1.89 12.53 -16.43
N TRP A 600 2.28 11.82 -15.37
CA TRP A 600 3.62 11.25 -15.26
C TRP A 600 3.86 10.18 -16.32
N ARG A 601 2.92 9.24 -16.49
CA ARG A 601 2.97 8.19 -17.51
C ARG A 601 3.11 8.79 -18.91
N ASP A 602 2.30 9.78 -19.24
CA ASP A 602 2.35 10.45 -20.55
C ASP A 602 3.69 11.14 -20.80
N HIS A 603 4.30 11.72 -19.74
CA HIS A 603 5.62 12.32 -19.82
C HIS A 603 6.71 11.28 -20.08
N VAL A 604 6.77 10.20 -19.29
CA VAL A 604 7.84 9.19 -19.43
C VAL A 604 7.69 8.36 -20.71
N SER A 605 6.47 8.06 -21.14
CA SER A 605 6.20 7.32 -22.38
C SER A 605 6.43 8.15 -23.66
N GLY A 606 6.67 9.46 -23.55
CA GLY A 606 6.90 10.35 -24.71
C GLY A 606 8.25 10.15 -25.43
N GLY A 607 9.15 9.32 -24.89
CA GLY A 607 10.49 9.08 -25.42
C GLY A 607 11.47 10.21 -25.07
N GLY A 608 12.53 9.91 -24.33
CA GLY A 608 13.56 10.88 -23.94
C GLY A 608 13.22 11.73 -22.71
N ALA A 609 12.33 11.24 -21.83
CA ALA A 609 12.11 11.86 -20.52
C ALA A 609 13.41 11.88 -19.70
N ALA A 610 13.65 13.00 -19.05
CA ALA A 610 14.81 13.22 -18.21
C ALA A 610 14.38 13.78 -16.86
N LEU A 611 14.93 13.22 -15.80
CA LEU A 611 14.71 13.70 -14.45
C LEU A 611 15.45 15.04 -14.24
N ALA A 612 14.78 15.99 -13.61
CA ALA A 612 15.39 17.23 -13.18
C ALA A 612 16.33 16.99 -11.99
N GLU A 613 17.37 17.82 -11.84
CA GLU A 613 18.23 17.78 -10.66
C GLU A 613 17.46 18.23 -9.40
N PRO A 614 17.81 17.71 -8.21
CA PRO A 614 17.17 18.09 -6.96
C PRO A 614 17.48 19.55 -6.57
N GLU A 615 16.53 20.18 -5.89
CA GLU A 615 16.65 21.48 -5.25
C GLU A 615 16.71 21.30 -3.72
N ASN A 616 17.56 22.07 -3.04
CA ASN A 616 17.50 22.17 -1.58
C ASN A 616 16.26 22.98 -1.18
N TYR A 617 15.17 22.29 -0.85
CA TYR A 617 13.85 22.91 -0.74
C TYR A 617 13.40 23.20 0.69
N ILE A 618 14.02 22.58 1.70
CA ILE A 618 13.64 22.75 3.10
C ILE A 618 14.86 22.82 4.00
N THR A 619 14.76 23.62 5.06
CA THR A 619 15.73 23.67 6.15
C THR A 619 15.01 23.63 7.49
N LEU A 620 15.35 22.65 8.33
CA LEU A 620 14.91 22.55 9.72
C LEU A 620 15.81 23.36 10.64
N ARG A 621 15.21 24.10 11.58
CA ARG A 621 15.90 24.92 12.59
C ARG A 621 15.46 24.63 14.01
#